data_AF-A0A1M7MX54-F1
#
_entry.id   AF-A0A1M7MX54-F1
#
_cell.length_a   1.000
_cell.length_b   1.000
_cell.length_c   1.000
_cell.angle_alpha   90.00
_cell.angle_beta   90.00
_cell.angle_gamma   90.00
#
_symmetry.space_group_name_H-M   'P 1'
#
loop_
_entity.id
_entity.type
_entity.pdbx_description
1 polymer ?
#
loop_
_entity_poly.entity_id
_entity_poly.type
_entity_poly.pdbx_seq_one_letter_code
_entity_poly.pdbx_strand_id
1 'polypeptide(L)' 'MVRKHDVFTDIEINSNAKKKTTLLLVNGEVITGVSHGVEPAYDDDGEELDFEYLVFSVDNENQDRFLKLDDIKKIV' A
#
# COMPACT_ATOMS: atom_id res chain seq x y z
N MET A 1 20.10 2.07 1.91
CA MET A 1 19.31 0.94 1.38
C MET A 1 18.17 0.74 2.36
N VAL A 2 16.98 1.26 2.07
CA VAL A 2 15.80 1.10 2.94
C VAL A 2 15.41 -0.37 2.85
N ARG A 3 15.41 -1.08 3.98
CA ARG A 3 15.03 -2.49 3.99
C ARG A 3 13.52 -2.54 3.81
N LYS A 4 13.01 -3.42 2.93
CA LYS A 4 11.56 -3.57 2.65
C LYS A 4 10.70 -3.69 3.93
N HIS A 5 11.29 -4.19 5.01
CA HIS A 5 10.68 -4.27 6.34
C HIS A 5 10.22 -2.92 6.92
N ASP A 6 10.98 -1.84 6.74
CA ASP A 6 10.66 -0.54 7.38
C ASP A 6 9.37 0.06 6.80
N VAL A 7 9.17 -0.07 5.48
CA VAL A 7 7.98 0.42 4.77
C VAL A 7 6.72 -0.29 5.24
N PHE A 8 6.84 -1.59 5.53
CA PHE A 8 5.71 -2.41 6.00
C PHE A 8 5.23 -1.98 7.37
N THR A 9 6.16 -1.85 8.32
CA THR A 9 5.87 -1.41 9.68
C THR A 9 5.26 0.00 9.68
N ASP A 10 5.79 0.92 8.86
CA ASP A 10 5.23 2.26 8.75
C ASP A 10 3.82 2.28 8.12
N ILE A 11 3.54 1.41 7.14
CA ILE A 11 2.20 1.26 6.55
C ILE A 11 1.20 0.75 7.59
N GLU A 12 1.55 -0.29 8.35
CA GLU A 12 0.68 -0.86 9.39
C GLU A 12 0.42 0.12 10.54
N ILE A 13 1.45 0.86 10.96
CA ILE A 13 1.33 1.90 12.00
C ILE A 13 0.42 3.03 11.50
N ASN A 14 0.58 3.48 10.26
CA ASN A 14 -0.23 4.56 9.69
C ASN A 14 -1.69 4.13 9.45
N SER A 15 -1.92 2.88 9.05
CA SER A 15 -3.26 2.31 8.90
C SER A 15 -4.04 2.33 10.21
N ASN A 16 -3.45 1.81 11.29
CA ASN A 16 -4.07 1.80 12.62
C ASN A 16 -4.39 3.21 13.13
N ALA A 17 -3.55 4.19 12.79
CA ALA A 17 -3.74 5.58 13.17
C ALA A 17 -4.67 6.37 12.23
N LYS A 18 -5.15 5.78 11.13
CA LYS A 18 -5.84 6.46 10.01
C LYS A 18 -5.13 7.74 9.57
N LYS A 19 -3.79 7.72 9.61
CA LYS A 19 -2.99 8.88 9.24
C LYS A 19 -2.95 9.01 7.73
N LYS A 20 -3.00 10.26 7.25
CA LYS A 20 -2.70 10.55 5.85
C LYS A 20 -1.23 10.25 5.59
N THR A 21 -1.00 9.44 4.57
CA THR A 21 0.32 9.00 4.12
C THR A 21 0.49 9.41 2.67
N THR A 22 1.70 9.83 2.30
CA THR A 22 2.06 10.08 0.91
C THR A 22 2.99 8.97 0.45
N LEU A 23 2.64 8.30 -0.65
CA LEU A 23 3.40 7.21 -1.24
C LEU A 23 4.02 7.67 -2.55
N LEU A 24 5.30 7.34 -2.74
CA LEU A 24 5.96 7.40 -4.04
C LEU A 24 5.96 5.99 -4.63
N LEU A 25 5.34 5.83 -5.79
CA LEU A 25 5.29 4.56 -6.52
C LEU A 25 6.54 4.39 -7.41
N VAL A 26 6.83 3.15 -7.82
CA VAL A 26 7.98 2.81 -8.68
C VAL A 26 7.90 3.45 -10.06
N ASN A 27 6.69 3.67 -10.57
CA ASN A 27 6.41 4.37 -11.83
C ASN A 27 6.68 5.89 -11.74
N GLY A 28 7.00 6.42 -10.54
CA GLY A 28 7.25 7.83 -10.29
C GLY A 28 6.00 8.64 -9.89
N GLU A 29 4.82 8.02 -9.85
CA GLU A 29 3.58 8.62 -9.37
C GLU A 29 3.64 8.86 -7.86
N VAL A 30 3.08 9.98 -7.42
CA VAL A 30 2.95 10.32 -6.00
C VAL A 30 1.47 10.40 -5.67
N ILE A 31 1.04 9.59 -4.71
CA ILE A 31 -0.35 9.55 -4.25
C ILE A 31 -0.41 9.87 -2.75
N THR A 32 -1.46 10.55 -2.33
CA THR A 32 -1.71 10.87 -0.92
C THR A 32 -3.08 10.36 -0.54
N GLY A 33 -3.16 9.77 0.65
CA GLY A 33 -4.37 9.07 1.07
C GLY A 33 -4.22 8.40 2.42
N VAL A 34 -5.10 7.47 2.74
CA VAL A 34 -5.11 6.72 4.00
C VAL A 34 -4.93 5.24 3.70
N SER A 35 -4.00 4.60 4.42
CA SER A 35 -3.85 3.15 4.39
C SER A 35 -4.97 2.49 5.20
N HIS A 36 -5.60 1.46 4.64
CA HIS A 36 -6.59 0.63 5.33
C HIS A 36 -6.01 -0.69 5.84
N GLY A 37 -4.79 -1.04 5.41
CA GLY A 37 -4.11 -2.27 5.78
C GLY A 37 -3.56 -3.00 4.57
N VAL A 38 -2.96 -4.16 4.83
CA VAL A 38 -2.42 -5.06 3.82
C VAL A 38 -3.29 -6.32 3.79
N GLU A 39 -3.63 -6.77 2.60
CA GLU A 39 -4.44 -7.97 2.37
C GLU A 39 -3.72 -8.95 1.43
N PRO A 40 -3.85 -10.27 1.65
CA PRO A 40 -3.30 -11.28 0.74
C PRO A 40 -3.95 -11.18 -0.64
N ALA A 41 -3.14 -11.40 -1.67
CA ALA A 41 -3.63 -11.49 -3.05
C ALA A 41 -4.21 -12.88 -3.33
N TYR A 42 -5.29 -12.94 -4.09
CA TYR A 42 -5.85 -14.20 -4.60
C TYR A 42 -5.90 -14.17 -6.12
N ASP A 43 -5.73 -15.33 -6.76
CA ASP A 43 -5.96 -15.48 -8.19
C ASP A 43 -7.46 -15.70 -8.52
N ASP A 44 -7.75 -15.88 -9.82
CA ASP A 44 -9.12 -16.08 -10.31
C ASP A 44 -9.75 -17.40 -9.83
N ASP A 45 -8.94 -18.37 -9.41
CA ASP A 45 -9.36 -19.65 -8.84
C ASP A 45 -9.53 -19.57 -7.31
N GLY A 46 -9.17 -18.44 -6.69
CA GLY A 46 -9.24 -18.19 -5.26
C GLY A 46 -8.05 -18.74 -4.48
N GLU A 47 -6.95 -19.11 -5.15
CA GLU A 47 -5.71 -19.50 -4.50
C GLU A 47 -4.93 -18.27 -4.04
N GLU A 48 -4.39 -18.33 -2.83
CA GLU A 48 -3.55 -17.26 -2.27
C GLU A 48 -2.22 -17.18 -3.03
N LEU A 49 -1.85 -15.98 -3.45
CA LEU A 49 -0.62 -15.70 -4.17
C LEU A 49 0.50 -15.30 -3.20
N ASP A 50 1.75 -15.50 -3.60
CA ASP A 50 2.96 -15.19 -2.81
C ASP A 50 3.24 -13.67 -2.65
N PHE A 51 2.22 -12.82 -2.73
CA PHE A 51 2.35 -11.38 -2.53
C PHE A 51 1.08 -10.78 -1.94
N GLU A 52 1.20 -9.61 -1.35
CA GLU A 52 0.11 -8.90 -0.69
C GLU A 52 -0.11 -7.52 -1.34
N TYR A 53 -1.34 -7.01 -1.19
CA TYR A 53 -1.73 -5.67 -1.64
C TYR A 53 -1.92 -4.74 -0.45
N LEU A 54 -1.45 -3.51 -0.58
CA LEU A 54 -1.88 -2.40 0.26
C LEU A 54 -3.23 -1.89 -0.24
N VAL A 55 -4.22 -1.87 0.65
CA VAL A 55 -5.51 -1.21 0.41
C VAL A 55 -5.37 0.27 0.80
N PHE A 56 -5.49 1.17 -0.18
CA PHE A 56 -5.17 2.58 0.00
C PHE A 56 -6.26 3.50 -0.57
N SER A 57 -6.85 4.32 0.29
CA SER A 57 -7.87 5.29 -0.10
C SER A 57 -7.23 6.60 -0.51
N VAL A 58 -7.20 6.91 -1.81
CA VAL A 58 -6.56 8.12 -2.35
C VAL A 58 -7.50 9.31 -2.20
N ASP A 59 -7.01 10.45 -1.70
CA ASP A 59 -7.84 11.64 -1.38
C ASP A 59 -8.69 12.17 -2.56
N ASN A 60 -8.27 11.93 -3.80
CA ASN A 60 -8.94 12.40 -5.02
C ASN A 60 -9.72 11.30 -5.75
N GLU A 61 -9.86 10.11 -5.15
CA GLU A 61 -10.57 8.99 -5.74
C GLU A 61 -11.73 8.58 -4.83
N ASN A 62 -12.84 8.17 -5.44
CA ASN A 62 -14.00 7.66 -4.70
C ASN A 62 -13.90 6.14 -4.43
N GLN A 63 -12.75 5.53 -4.73
CA GLN A 63 -12.53 4.10 -4.62
C GLN A 63 -11.11 3.86 -4.07
N ASP A 64 -10.96 2.76 -3.34
CA ASP A 64 -9.66 2.34 -2.84
C ASP A 64 -8.82 1.74 -3.96
N ARG A 65 -7.52 2.04 -3.94
CA ARG A 65 -6.53 1.39 -4.80
C ARG A 65 -5.90 0.21 -4.08
N PHE A 66 -5.76 -0.88 -4.81
CA PHE A 66 -5.01 -2.06 -4.41
C PHE A 66 -3.62 -1.97 -5.02
N LEU A 67 -2.63 -1.63 -4.20
CA LEU A 67 -1.27 -1.40 -4.64
C LEU A 67 -0.41 -2.59 -4.25
N LYS A 68 0.27 -3.22 -5.21
CA LYS A 68 1.29 -4.22 -4.84
C LYS A 68 2.35 -3.51 -4.02
N LEU A 69 2.76 -4.13 -2.94
CA LEU A 69 3.79 -3.54 -2.07
C LEU A 69 5.11 -3.32 -2.81
N ASP A 70 5.41 -4.18 -3.78
CA ASP A 70 6.58 -4.04 -4.66
C ASP A 70 6.50 -2.82 -5.59
N ASP A 71 5.30 -2.27 -5.82
CA ASP A 71 5.11 -1.03 -6.58
C ASP A 71 5.31 0.22 -5.73
N ILE A 72 5.47 0.09 -4.40
CA ILE A 72 5.70 1.21 -3.49
C ILE A 72 7.21 1.40 -3.32
N LYS A 73 7.73 2.52 -3.82
CA LYS A 73 9.15 2.85 -3.74
C LYS A 73 9.55 3.33 -2.35
N LYS A 74 8.73 4.19 -1.74
CA LYS A 74 8.89 4.69 -0.35
C LYS A 74 7.68 5.50 0.09
N ILE A 75 7.58 5.69 1.40
CA ILE A 75 6.73 6.70 2.03
C ILE A 75 7.48 8.04 2.04
N VAL A 76 6.77 9.15 1.83
CA VAL A 76 7.30 10.52 1.79
C VAL A 76 6.94 11.28 3.05
#